data_AF-A0A257VS43-F1
#
_entry.id   AF-A0A257VS43-F1
#
_cell.length_a   1.000
_cell.length_b   1.000
_cell.length_c   1.000
_cell.angle_alpha   90.00
_cell.angle_beta   90.00
_cell.angle_gamma   90.00
#
_symmetry.space_group_name_H-M   'P 1'
#
loop_
_entity.id
_entity.type
_entity.pdbx_description
1 polymer ?
#
loop_
_entity_poly.entity_id
_entity_poly.type
_entity_poly.pdbx_seq_one_letter_code
_entity_poly.pdbx_strand_id
1 'polypeptide(L)'
;MLKGGASSTKAQVKSAGKAQKADGVASSTGLSELYFSTTQNVSDIGNLKTFVGQKIADYKSKKSIKKGNYVYKISVSYEDEDEESEGSGDFNQRLVDYLDSDAATAAQGLVIGNWSLDGPESCKPIVETLISKKDRLPSLSALFFGEIGQEENEISWIENCDMTPLLTAFPKLELFRVRGATNLEFIKAKHKTLRALGVESGGLAREVVAQICKA
;
A
#
# COMPACT_ATOMS: atom_id res chain seq x y z
N MET A 1 1.17 7.68 70.77
CA MET A 1 0.41 8.87 70.32
C MET A 1 1.38 9.82 69.66
N LEU A 2 1.18 10.14 68.37
CA LEU A 2 1.54 11.40 67.70
C LEU A 2 1.29 11.21 66.19
N LYS A 3 0.21 11.84 65.71
CA LYS A 3 -0.12 11.97 64.29
C LYS A 3 0.76 13.06 63.71
N GLY A 4 1.42 12.81 62.58
CA GLY A 4 2.09 13.81 61.76
C GLY A 4 1.57 13.70 60.33
N GLY A 5 0.68 14.61 59.94
CA GLY A 5 0.27 14.81 58.55
C GLY A 5 1.07 15.96 57.94
N ALA A 6 1.53 15.79 56.71
CA ALA A 6 1.95 16.87 55.83
C ALA A 6 1.53 16.52 54.41
N SER A 7 0.52 17.24 53.91
CA SER A 7 0.11 17.28 52.52
C SER A 7 0.95 18.34 51.80
N SER A 8 1.50 18.03 50.64
CA SER A 8 2.14 18.99 49.75
C SER A 8 1.60 18.86 48.33
N THR A 9 1.46 20.03 47.74
CA THR A 9 0.64 20.47 46.61
C THR A 9 1.20 20.06 45.23
N LYS A 10 0.27 19.86 44.29
CA LYS A 10 0.53 19.65 42.85
C LYS A 10 1.18 20.88 42.19
N ALA A 11 2.13 20.64 41.28
CA ALA A 11 2.52 21.60 40.25
C ALA A 11 2.30 20.98 38.86
N GLN A 12 1.45 21.63 38.05
CA GLN A 12 1.30 21.41 36.61
C GLN A 12 2.40 22.18 35.87
N VAL A 13 3.03 21.55 34.88
CA VAL A 13 3.84 22.24 33.87
C VAL A 13 3.19 22.03 32.51
N LYS A 14 2.75 23.13 31.89
CA LYS A 14 2.36 23.20 30.47
C LYS A 14 3.62 23.56 29.67
N SER A 15 3.93 22.80 28.62
CA SER A 15 4.87 23.24 27.59
C SER A 15 4.13 23.45 26.26
N ALA A 16 4.07 24.71 25.82
CA ALA A 16 3.66 25.10 24.49
C ALA A 16 4.88 25.04 23.55
N GLY A 17 4.82 24.24 22.50
CA GLY A 17 5.77 24.24 21.40
C GLY A 17 5.09 24.71 20.12
N LYS A 18 5.40 25.93 19.67
CA LYS A 18 4.98 26.46 18.36
C LYS A 18 5.71 25.69 17.26
N ALA A 19 4.96 25.11 16.32
CA ALA A 19 5.53 24.63 15.05
C ALA A 19 5.86 25.84 14.16
N GLN A 20 7.13 26.01 13.82
CA GLN A 20 7.59 26.93 12.79
C GLN A 20 7.27 26.34 11.40
N LYS A 21 6.69 27.17 10.54
CA LYS A 21 6.57 26.92 9.10
C LYS A 21 7.96 26.81 8.48
N ALA A 22 8.26 25.68 7.85
CA ALA A 22 9.39 25.58 6.94
C ALA A 22 8.90 25.95 5.53
N ASP A 23 9.22 27.17 5.11
CA ASP A 23 9.26 27.53 3.70
C ASP A 23 10.56 26.97 3.10
N GLY A 24 10.42 26.00 2.20
CA GLY A 24 11.56 25.35 1.54
C GLY A 24 11.11 24.73 0.23
N VAL A 25 11.39 25.44 -0.86
CA VAL A 25 11.25 24.94 -2.24
C VAL A 25 12.21 23.77 -2.43
N ALA A 26 11.68 22.58 -2.68
CA ALA A 26 12.45 21.45 -3.19
C ALA A 26 11.76 20.91 -4.45
N SER A 27 12.36 21.24 -5.60
CA SER A 27 12.16 20.56 -6.86
C SER A 27 12.78 19.17 -6.75
N SER A 28 12.04 18.17 -6.26
CA SER A 28 12.39 16.76 -6.46
C SER A 28 11.32 16.11 -7.31
N THR A 29 11.70 15.67 -8.51
CA THR A 29 10.83 14.91 -9.42
C THR A 29 10.45 13.51 -8.91
N GLY A 30 10.89 13.13 -7.70
CA GLY A 30 10.65 11.84 -7.07
C GLY A 30 10.03 11.95 -5.68
N LEU A 31 9.70 10.80 -5.08
CA LEU A 31 9.04 10.72 -3.78
C LEU A 31 9.94 11.27 -2.67
N SER A 32 9.31 11.90 -1.66
CA SER A 32 9.98 12.38 -0.46
C SER A 32 10.68 11.24 0.26
N GLU A 33 11.92 11.48 0.72
CA GLU A 33 12.70 10.50 1.50
C GLU A 33 11.93 9.95 2.71
N LEU A 34 11.07 10.79 3.30
CA LEU A 34 10.25 10.43 4.45
C LEU A 34 9.30 9.26 4.16
N TYR A 35 8.93 9.02 2.90
CA TYR A 35 8.03 7.94 2.52
C TYR A 35 8.69 6.56 2.43
N PHE A 36 10.03 6.50 2.46
CA PHE A 36 10.77 5.23 2.48
C PHE A 36 11.08 4.75 3.91
N SER A 37 10.70 5.52 4.93
CA SER A 37 10.87 5.10 6.32
C SER A 37 10.07 3.83 6.61
N THR A 38 10.74 2.84 7.21
CA THR A 38 10.21 1.50 7.49
C THR A 38 9.44 1.41 8.81
N THR A 39 9.37 2.48 9.60
CA THR A 39 8.65 2.49 10.87
C THR A 39 7.15 2.58 10.64
N GLN A 40 6.51 1.43 10.46
CA GLN A 40 5.06 1.31 10.53
C GLN A 40 4.65 1.14 12.00
N ASN A 41 3.56 1.78 12.42
CA ASN A 41 2.93 1.35 13.66
C ASN A 41 2.27 -0.01 13.40
N VAL A 42 2.48 -0.96 14.31
CA VAL A 42 1.89 -2.31 14.22
C VAL A 42 0.36 -2.26 14.14
N SER A 43 -0.26 -1.20 14.68
CA SER A 43 -1.70 -0.93 14.58
C SER A 43 -2.21 -0.66 13.16
N ASP A 44 -1.32 -0.35 12.22
CA ASP A 44 -1.68 0.06 10.85
C ASP A 44 -1.61 -1.11 9.85
N ILE A 45 -1.20 -2.30 10.29
CA ILE A 45 -1.14 -3.52 9.47
C ILE A 45 -2.58 -3.89 9.07
N GLY A 46 -2.84 -3.97 7.76
CA GLY A 46 -4.17 -4.28 7.22
C GLY A 46 -5.12 -3.10 7.13
N ASN A 47 -4.69 -1.91 7.55
CA ASN A 47 -5.59 -0.77 7.76
C ASN A 47 -4.95 0.56 7.39
N LEU A 48 -4.08 0.55 6.38
CA LEU A 48 -3.32 1.72 5.98
C LEU A 48 -4.24 2.87 5.58
N LYS A 49 -4.16 4.01 6.29
CA LYS A 49 -4.98 5.21 6.01
C LYS A 49 -4.33 6.18 5.02
N THR A 50 -3.01 6.10 4.89
CA THR A 50 -2.24 6.95 3.98
C THR A 50 -1.11 6.17 3.32
N PHE A 51 -0.85 6.44 2.05
CA PHE A 51 0.30 5.91 1.31
C PHE A 51 0.96 7.04 0.54
N VAL A 52 2.29 7.13 0.60
CA VAL A 52 3.09 8.22 0.02
C VAL A 52 2.56 9.64 0.33
N GLY A 53 2.10 9.83 1.58
CA GLY A 53 1.57 11.10 2.09
C GLY A 53 0.19 11.48 1.56
N GLN A 54 -0.46 10.61 0.78
CA GLN A 54 -1.81 10.79 0.29
C GLN A 54 -2.78 9.89 1.05
N LYS A 55 -4.04 10.34 1.20
CA LYS A 55 -5.08 9.51 1.81
C LYS A 55 -5.42 8.34 0.90
N ILE A 56 -5.66 7.19 1.49
CA ILE A 56 -6.20 6.03 0.78
C ILE A 56 -7.73 6.17 0.69
N ALA A 57 -8.29 5.86 -0.48
CA ALA A 57 -9.73 5.68 -0.68
C ALA A 57 -9.98 4.36 -1.40
N ASP A 58 -11.00 3.62 -0.98
CA ASP A 58 -11.43 2.42 -1.69
C ASP A 58 -12.08 2.80 -3.01
N TYR A 59 -11.64 2.15 -4.10
CA TYR A 59 -12.32 2.24 -5.38
C TYR A 59 -13.27 1.05 -5.49
N LYS A 60 -14.58 1.33 -5.51
CA LYS A 60 -15.63 0.33 -5.75
C LYS A 60 -16.21 0.45 -7.16
N SER A 61 -16.33 1.68 -7.65
CA SER A 61 -16.79 2.01 -9.00
C SER A 61 -16.39 3.45 -9.35
N LYS A 62 -16.65 3.90 -10.58
CA LYS A 62 -16.42 5.30 -11.00
C LYS A 62 -17.06 6.34 -10.07
N LYS A 63 -18.18 6.01 -9.40
CA LYS A 63 -18.87 6.89 -8.44
C LYS A 63 -18.08 7.10 -7.14
N SER A 64 -17.19 6.17 -6.79
CA SER A 64 -16.33 6.26 -5.59
C SER A 64 -15.13 7.20 -5.75
N ILE A 65 -14.86 7.68 -6.97
CA ILE A 65 -13.76 8.62 -7.24
C ILE A 65 -14.05 9.96 -6.54
N LYS A 66 -13.16 10.33 -5.61
CA LYS A 66 -13.21 11.56 -4.81
C LYS A 66 -12.46 12.69 -5.50
N LYS A 67 -12.91 13.93 -5.27
CA LYS A 67 -12.18 15.14 -5.65
C LYS A 67 -10.95 15.33 -4.74
N GLY A 68 -9.79 15.59 -5.34
CA GLY A 68 -8.52 15.80 -4.65
C GLY A 68 -7.52 14.69 -4.90
N ASN A 69 -6.40 14.70 -4.16
CA ASN A 69 -5.32 13.74 -4.33
C ASN A 69 -5.52 12.54 -3.39
N TYR A 70 -5.81 11.39 -3.98
CA TYR A 70 -6.00 10.13 -3.29
C TYR A 70 -5.17 9.04 -3.96
N VAL A 71 -4.65 8.13 -3.13
CA VAL A 71 -4.24 6.81 -3.57
C VAL A 71 -5.48 5.93 -3.49
N TYR A 72 -5.76 5.17 -4.56
CA TYR A 72 -6.88 4.24 -4.53
C TYR A 72 -6.43 2.85 -4.12
N LYS A 73 -7.22 2.23 -3.24
CA LYS A 73 -7.16 0.79 -2.91
C LYS A 73 -8.20 0.07 -3.75
N ILE A 74 -7.76 -0.91 -4.52
CA ILE A 74 -8.64 -1.86 -5.21
C ILE A 74 -8.73 -3.09 -4.33
N SER A 75 -9.91 -3.46 -3.88
CA SER A 75 -10.14 -4.69 -3.12
C SER A 75 -11.57 -5.18 -3.30
N VAL A 76 -11.84 -6.43 -2.96
CA VAL A 76 -13.19 -7.01 -2.81
C VAL A 76 -13.44 -7.39 -1.36
N SER A 77 -14.69 -7.26 -0.92
CA SER A 77 -15.16 -7.61 0.42
C SER A 77 -16.58 -8.18 0.32
N TYR A 78 -16.96 -9.10 1.23
CA TYR A 78 -18.33 -9.63 1.29
C TYR A 78 -19.40 -8.54 1.46
N GLU A 79 -19.04 -7.42 2.10
CA GLU A 79 -19.92 -6.25 2.23
C GLU A 79 -20.26 -5.58 0.89
N ASP A 80 -19.55 -5.90 -0.20
CA ASP A 80 -19.83 -5.36 -1.53
C ASP A 80 -21.06 -6.00 -2.20
N GLU A 81 -21.52 -7.17 -1.72
CA GLU A 81 -22.65 -7.92 -2.31
C GLU A 81 -24.01 -7.23 -2.06
N ASP A 82 -24.12 -6.44 -0.99
CA ASP A 82 -25.36 -5.76 -0.59
C ASP A 82 -25.53 -4.37 -1.25
N GLU A 83 -24.49 -3.85 -1.91
CA GLU A 83 -24.59 -2.61 -2.68
C GLU A 83 -25.14 -2.92 -4.09
N GLU A 84 -26.15 -2.18 -4.55
CA GLU A 84 -26.68 -2.19 -5.94
C GLU A 84 -25.65 -1.68 -6.98
N SER A 85 -24.40 -2.11 -6.84
CA SER A 85 -23.26 -1.78 -7.66
C SER A 85 -23.22 -2.75 -8.82
N GLU A 86 -23.50 -2.28 -10.04
CA GLU A 86 -23.14 -2.98 -11.26
C GLU A 86 -21.62 -3.28 -11.23
N GLY A 87 -21.25 -4.55 -10.99
CA GLY A 87 -19.85 -5.00 -10.84
C GLY A 87 -19.43 -5.40 -9.41
N SER A 88 -20.36 -5.65 -8.48
CA SER A 88 -20.04 -6.20 -7.15
C SER A 88 -19.44 -7.61 -7.29
N GLY A 89 -18.19 -7.77 -6.82
CA GLY A 89 -17.56 -9.09 -6.63
C GLY A 89 -16.30 -9.38 -7.45
N ASP A 90 -16.19 -8.92 -8.72
CA ASP A 90 -15.01 -9.24 -9.53
C ASP A 90 -13.89 -8.20 -9.36
N PHE A 91 -12.81 -8.63 -8.70
CA PHE A 91 -11.61 -7.83 -8.52
C PHE A 91 -11.00 -7.38 -9.85
N ASN A 92 -10.90 -8.26 -10.85
CA ASN A 92 -10.21 -7.94 -12.11
C ASN A 92 -10.98 -6.89 -12.91
N GLN A 93 -12.30 -7.02 -13.02
CA GLN A 93 -13.12 -6.00 -13.65
C GLN A 93 -13.00 -4.66 -12.92
N ARG A 94 -13.05 -4.65 -11.58
CA ARG A 94 -12.89 -3.43 -10.78
C ARG A 94 -11.52 -2.76 -11.00
N LEU A 95 -10.46 -3.56 -11.10
CA LEU A 95 -9.13 -3.08 -11.42
C LEU A 95 -9.09 -2.46 -12.83
N VAL A 96 -9.63 -3.14 -13.84
CA VAL A 96 -9.71 -2.63 -15.22
C VAL A 96 -10.46 -1.31 -15.27
N ASP A 97 -11.61 -1.21 -14.59
CA ASP A 97 -12.42 0.00 -14.56
C ASP A 97 -11.68 1.17 -13.92
N TYR A 98 -10.94 0.93 -12.83
CA TYR A 98 -10.09 1.94 -12.23
C TYR A 98 -8.98 2.39 -13.21
N LEU A 99 -8.27 1.44 -13.81
CA LEU A 99 -7.19 1.72 -14.75
C LEU A 99 -7.69 2.46 -16.00
N ASP A 100 -8.95 2.28 -16.38
CA ASP A 100 -9.57 3.00 -17.48
C ASP A 100 -10.12 4.39 -17.10
N SER A 101 -10.10 4.76 -15.82
CA SER A 101 -10.50 6.09 -15.34
C SER A 101 -9.38 7.15 -15.48
N ASP A 102 -9.77 8.42 -15.44
CA ASP A 102 -8.80 9.53 -15.40
C ASP A 102 -8.00 9.57 -14.09
N ALA A 103 -8.58 9.06 -12.99
CA ALA A 103 -7.93 9.03 -11.69
C ALA A 103 -6.64 8.18 -11.70
N ALA A 104 -6.59 7.11 -12.51
CA ALA A 104 -5.39 6.29 -12.68
C ALA A 104 -4.24 7.07 -13.35
N THR A 105 -4.53 7.97 -14.29
CA THR A 105 -3.49 8.67 -15.06
C THR A 105 -2.63 9.61 -14.19
N ALA A 106 -3.24 10.19 -13.16
CA ALA A 106 -2.59 11.06 -12.18
C ALA A 106 -2.10 10.32 -10.93
N ALA A 107 -2.35 9.01 -10.82
CA ALA A 107 -2.04 8.24 -9.62
C ALA A 107 -0.52 8.09 -9.45
N GLN A 108 0.02 8.70 -8.39
CA GLN A 108 1.40 8.48 -7.96
C GLN A 108 1.54 7.18 -7.16
N GLY A 109 0.47 6.78 -6.48
CA GLY A 109 0.41 5.55 -5.70
C GLY A 109 -0.82 4.72 -6.05
N LEU A 110 -0.67 3.39 -5.99
CA LEU A 110 -1.75 2.41 -6.11
C LEU A 110 -1.63 1.38 -4.99
N VAL A 111 -2.77 0.93 -4.47
CA VAL A 111 -2.84 -0.13 -3.47
C VAL A 111 -3.72 -1.26 -4.02
N ILE A 112 -3.18 -2.47 -4.00
CA ILE A 112 -3.90 -3.72 -4.28
C ILE A 112 -4.21 -4.37 -2.94
N GLY A 113 -5.49 -4.42 -2.57
CA GLY A 113 -5.98 -5.08 -1.37
C GLY A 113 -6.48 -6.49 -1.66
N ASN A 114 -7.47 -6.96 -0.90
CA ASN A 114 -7.96 -8.33 -1.05
C ASN A 114 -8.56 -8.56 -2.44
N TRP A 115 -8.18 -9.66 -3.09
CA TRP A 115 -8.60 -9.97 -4.47
C TRP A 115 -9.44 -11.22 -4.60
N SER A 116 -9.63 -11.98 -3.51
CA SER A 116 -10.47 -13.17 -3.54
C SER A 116 -11.31 -13.28 -2.27
N LEU A 117 -12.55 -13.72 -2.46
CA LEU A 117 -13.49 -14.07 -1.40
C LEU A 117 -13.70 -15.58 -1.31
N ASP A 118 -13.25 -16.35 -2.31
CA ASP A 118 -13.49 -17.79 -2.40
C ASP A 118 -12.30 -18.63 -1.90
N GLY A 119 -11.31 -17.96 -1.29
CA GLY A 119 -10.12 -18.57 -0.71
C GLY A 119 -8.82 -18.08 -1.36
N PRO A 120 -7.71 -18.78 -1.12
CA PRO A 120 -6.41 -18.39 -1.67
C PRO A 120 -6.36 -18.52 -3.20
N GLU A 121 -6.15 -17.40 -3.89
CA GLU A 121 -6.00 -17.35 -5.35
C GLU A 121 -4.73 -16.60 -5.75
N SER A 122 -4.07 -17.08 -6.81
CA SER A 122 -2.81 -16.49 -7.28
C SER A 122 -2.99 -15.05 -7.76
N CYS A 123 -2.03 -14.18 -7.43
CA CYS A 123 -1.97 -12.82 -7.95
C CYS A 123 -1.63 -12.67 -9.44
N LYS A 124 -1.29 -13.76 -10.14
CA LYS A 124 -0.78 -13.68 -11.51
C LYS A 124 -1.72 -12.92 -12.48
N PRO A 125 -3.05 -13.15 -12.50
CA PRO A 125 -3.96 -12.38 -13.36
C PRO A 125 -3.96 -10.87 -13.07
N ILE A 126 -3.72 -10.48 -11.82
CA ILE A 126 -3.65 -9.08 -11.39
C ILE A 126 -2.37 -8.43 -11.92
N VAL A 127 -1.23 -9.13 -11.79
CA VAL A 127 0.06 -8.69 -12.36
C VAL A 127 -0.05 -8.53 -13.87
N GLU A 128 -0.64 -9.51 -14.57
CA GLU A 128 -0.87 -9.45 -16.02
C GLU A 128 -1.75 -8.27 -16.41
N THR A 129 -2.83 -8.02 -15.66
CA THR A 129 -3.73 -6.88 -15.89
C THR A 129 -3.00 -5.55 -15.74
N LEU A 130 -2.24 -5.35 -14.66
CA LEU A 130 -1.44 -4.14 -14.43
C LEU A 130 -0.45 -3.89 -15.56
N ILE A 131 0.25 -4.94 -16.02
CA ILE A 131 1.21 -4.86 -17.11
C ILE A 131 0.51 -4.49 -18.44
N SER A 132 -0.61 -5.13 -18.74
CA SER A 132 -1.37 -4.89 -19.97
C SER A 132 -1.88 -3.44 -20.08
N LYS A 133 -2.12 -2.79 -18.93
CA LYS A 133 -2.64 -1.42 -18.82
C LYS A 133 -1.59 -0.44 -18.31
N LYS A 134 -0.30 -0.79 -18.29
CA LYS A 134 0.78 0.02 -17.70
C LYS A 134 0.80 1.48 -18.18
N ASP A 135 0.42 1.73 -19.44
CA ASP A 135 0.43 3.06 -20.05
C ASP A 135 -0.68 3.98 -19.47
N ARG A 136 -1.64 3.42 -18.73
CA ARG A 136 -2.66 4.16 -17.96
C ARG A 136 -2.16 4.67 -16.61
N LEU A 137 -0.96 4.27 -16.20
CA LEU A 137 -0.33 4.62 -14.93
C LEU A 137 1.00 5.38 -15.16
N PRO A 138 1.04 6.44 -16.00
CA PRO A 138 2.28 7.11 -16.41
C PRO A 138 3.02 7.82 -15.26
N SER A 139 2.30 8.09 -14.17
CA SER A 139 2.75 8.82 -12.98
C SER A 139 3.07 7.89 -11.79
N LEU A 140 2.86 6.57 -11.93
CA LEU A 140 3.00 5.64 -10.83
C LEU A 140 4.46 5.55 -10.36
N SER A 141 4.68 5.88 -9.09
CA SER A 141 5.99 5.80 -8.43
C SER A 141 5.93 4.99 -7.12
N ALA A 142 4.73 4.63 -6.63
CA ALA A 142 4.58 3.75 -5.49
C ALA A 142 3.48 2.70 -5.68
N LEU A 143 3.75 1.47 -5.28
CA LEU A 143 2.79 0.37 -5.33
C LEU A 143 2.85 -0.44 -4.04
N PHE A 144 1.70 -0.65 -3.41
CA PHE A 144 1.54 -1.62 -2.35
C PHE A 144 0.68 -2.78 -2.87
N PHE A 145 1.29 -3.96 -3.00
CA PHE A 145 0.63 -5.18 -3.39
C PHE A 145 0.25 -6.05 -2.17
N GLY A 146 -1.02 -6.43 -2.07
CA GLY A 146 -1.51 -7.26 -0.97
C GLY A 146 -1.72 -6.51 0.35
N GLU A 147 -2.16 -5.26 0.32
CA GLU A 147 -2.64 -4.55 1.52
C GLU A 147 -3.95 -5.19 2.02
N ILE A 148 -3.78 -6.35 2.64
CA ILE A 148 -4.81 -7.26 3.13
C ILE A 148 -4.61 -7.40 4.63
N GLY A 149 -5.65 -7.10 5.38
CA GLY A 149 -5.68 -7.23 6.83
C GLY A 149 -5.89 -8.66 7.28
N GLN A 150 -5.52 -8.94 8.53
CA GLN A 150 -5.62 -10.28 9.11
C GLN A 150 -7.06 -10.81 9.12
N GLU A 151 -8.05 -9.93 9.28
CA GLU A 151 -9.48 -10.29 9.24
C GLU A 151 -9.97 -10.62 7.83
N GLU A 152 -9.28 -10.13 6.78
CA GLU A 152 -9.62 -10.39 5.37
C GLU A 152 -8.99 -11.71 4.89
N ASN A 153 -7.69 -11.91 5.12
CA ASN A 153 -6.98 -13.15 4.80
C ASN A 153 -5.70 -13.27 5.63
N GLU A 154 -5.36 -14.48 6.07
CA GLU A 154 -4.12 -14.71 6.80
C GLU A 154 -2.90 -14.44 5.91
N ILE A 155 -1.88 -13.77 6.44
CA ILE A 155 -0.67 -13.40 5.66
C ILE A 155 0.05 -14.61 5.02
N SER A 156 -0.04 -15.79 5.65
CA SER A 156 0.49 -17.05 5.14
C SER A 156 -0.31 -17.64 3.99
N TRP A 157 -1.53 -17.17 3.77
CA TRP A 157 -2.46 -17.67 2.75
C TRP A 157 -2.58 -16.69 1.57
N ILE A 158 -1.83 -15.59 1.59
CA ILE A 158 -1.76 -14.66 0.46
C ILE A 158 -0.87 -15.25 -0.64
N GLU A 159 -1.52 -15.80 -1.66
CA GLU A 159 -0.91 -16.45 -2.82
C GLU A 159 -0.31 -15.41 -3.78
N ASN A 160 0.98 -15.13 -3.60
CA ASN A 160 1.74 -14.25 -4.46
C ASN A 160 2.25 -14.98 -5.73
N CYS A 161 3.11 -14.30 -6.47
CA CYS A 161 3.64 -14.69 -7.78
C CYS A 161 4.99 -13.97 -7.99
N ASP A 162 5.69 -14.24 -9.10
CA ASP A 162 6.91 -13.49 -9.45
C ASP A 162 6.57 -12.03 -9.75
N MET A 163 7.18 -11.11 -8.99
CA MET A 163 6.96 -9.67 -9.09
C MET A 163 7.93 -8.99 -10.06
N THR A 164 8.89 -9.74 -10.64
CA THR A 164 9.87 -9.20 -11.60
C THR A 164 9.22 -8.57 -12.84
N PRO A 165 8.18 -9.16 -13.47
CA PRO A 165 7.51 -8.54 -14.61
C PRO A 165 6.88 -7.19 -14.27
N LEU A 166 6.34 -7.06 -13.05
CA LEU A 166 5.74 -5.84 -12.55
C LEU A 166 6.79 -4.72 -12.42
N LEU A 167 7.93 -5.04 -11.79
CA LEU A 167 9.06 -4.11 -11.68
C LEU A 167 9.56 -3.69 -13.08
N THR A 168 9.64 -4.63 -14.02
CA THR A 168 10.07 -4.32 -15.39
C THR A 168 9.08 -3.40 -16.12
N ALA A 169 7.78 -3.57 -15.90
CA ALA A 169 6.74 -2.79 -16.57
C ALA A 169 6.60 -1.35 -16.04
N PHE A 170 7.01 -1.09 -14.80
CA PHE A 170 6.90 0.22 -14.15
C PHE A 170 8.26 0.84 -13.83
N PRO A 171 9.04 1.27 -14.85
CA PRO A 171 10.45 1.67 -14.69
C PRO A 171 10.68 2.97 -13.89
N LYS A 172 9.60 3.66 -13.47
CA LYS A 172 9.64 4.86 -12.62
C LYS A 172 9.28 4.55 -11.16
N LEU A 173 9.00 3.29 -10.83
CA LEU A 173 8.64 2.89 -9.47
C LEU A 173 9.80 3.18 -8.51
N GLU A 174 9.52 3.91 -7.43
CA GLU A 174 10.47 4.26 -6.39
C GLU A 174 10.21 3.49 -5.09
N LEU A 175 8.95 3.14 -4.82
CA LEU A 175 8.55 2.34 -3.66
C LEU A 175 7.71 1.14 -4.10
N PHE A 176 8.16 -0.06 -3.76
CA PHE A 176 7.35 -1.28 -3.89
C PHE A 176 7.19 -1.91 -2.51
N ARG A 177 5.96 -2.16 -2.09
CA ARG A 177 5.65 -2.93 -0.90
C ARG A 177 4.82 -4.13 -1.31
N VAL A 178 5.10 -5.29 -0.72
CA VAL A 178 4.34 -6.51 -0.92
C VAL A 178 4.10 -7.19 0.43
N ARG A 179 2.89 -7.68 0.65
CA ARG A 179 2.53 -8.45 1.85
C ARG A 179 2.12 -9.87 1.47
N GLY A 180 2.53 -10.83 2.29
CA GLY A 180 2.49 -12.24 1.99
C GLY A 180 3.76 -12.69 1.26
N ALA A 181 4.24 -13.90 1.57
CA ALA A 181 5.43 -14.47 0.94
C ALA A 181 5.18 -15.84 0.28
N THR A 182 3.97 -16.38 0.37
CA THR A 182 3.61 -17.64 -0.29
C THR A 182 3.73 -17.45 -1.80
N ASN A 183 4.57 -18.25 -2.46
CA ASN A 183 4.87 -18.16 -3.89
C ASN A 183 5.44 -16.81 -4.38
N LEU A 184 5.92 -15.95 -3.45
CA LEU A 184 6.55 -14.68 -3.80
C LEU A 184 7.94 -14.90 -4.40
N GLU A 185 8.21 -14.29 -5.55
CA GLU A 185 9.53 -14.36 -6.21
C GLU A 185 9.94 -13.01 -6.81
N PHE A 186 11.26 -12.84 -6.99
CA PHE A 186 11.92 -11.72 -7.66
C PHE A 186 12.99 -12.26 -8.63
N ILE A 187 12.59 -13.10 -9.60
CA ILE A 187 13.49 -13.80 -10.52
C ILE A 187 14.32 -12.83 -11.37
N LYS A 188 15.59 -12.62 -11.00
CA LYS A 188 16.54 -11.72 -11.69
C LYS A 188 15.98 -10.29 -11.85
N ALA A 189 15.20 -9.85 -10.86
CA ALA A 189 14.69 -8.48 -10.82
C ALA A 189 15.85 -7.48 -10.98
N LYS A 190 15.61 -6.37 -11.68
CA LYS A 190 16.51 -5.22 -11.74
C LYS A 190 15.67 -3.96 -11.85
N HIS A 191 15.91 -2.97 -11.01
CA HIS A 191 15.13 -1.74 -11.04
C HIS A 191 15.97 -0.51 -10.70
N LYS A 192 16.14 0.40 -11.67
CA LYS A 192 17.08 1.52 -11.54
C LYS A 192 16.58 2.63 -10.62
N THR A 193 15.27 2.79 -10.50
CA THR A 193 14.67 3.88 -9.71
C THR A 193 14.10 3.41 -8.39
N LEU A 194 14.08 2.09 -8.11
CA LEU A 194 13.50 1.58 -6.87
C LEU A 194 14.42 1.96 -5.72
N ARG A 195 13.89 2.68 -4.75
CA ARG A 195 14.61 3.19 -3.58
C ARG A 195 14.26 2.41 -2.32
N ALA A 196 13.04 1.86 -2.26
CA ALA A 196 12.64 0.98 -1.18
C ALA A 196 11.81 -0.20 -1.69
N LEU A 197 12.15 -1.37 -1.15
CA LEU A 197 11.38 -2.60 -1.22
C LEU A 197 10.97 -3.00 0.20
N GLY A 198 9.67 -3.07 0.46
CA GLY A 198 9.12 -3.61 1.71
C GLY A 198 8.49 -4.97 1.47
N VAL A 199 8.89 -5.98 2.25
CA VAL A 199 8.24 -7.29 2.25
C VAL A 199 7.68 -7.55 3.64
N GLU A 200 6.37 -7.69 3.75
CA GLU A 200 5.67 -8.05 4.97
C GLU A 200 5.30 -9.54 4.91
N SER A 201 5.76 -10.33 5.86
CA SER A 201 5.60 -11.78 5.80
C SER A 201 5.57 -12.42 7.19
N GLY A 202 4.83 -13.52 7.34
CA GLY A 202 4.93 -14.42 8.50
C GLY A 202 6.18 -15.32 8.49
N GLY A 203 6.86 -15.41 7.34
CA GLY A 203 8.11 -16.13 7.13
C GLY A 203 8.62 -15.93 5.71
N LEU A 204 9.85 -15.42 5.55
CA LEU A 204 10.43 -15.14 4.24
C LEU A 204 11.46 -16.21 3.86
N ALA A 205 11.23 -16.90 2.75
CA ALA A 205 12.14 -17.93 2.27
C ALA A 205 13.52 -17.35 1.91
N ARG A 206 14.58 -18.11 2.19
CA ARG A 206 15.97 -17.71 1.93
C ARG A 206 16.21 -17.39 0.47
N GLU A 207 15.55 -18.12 -0.42
CA GLU A 207 15.63 -17.98 -1.87
C GLU A 207 15.12 -16.60 -2.32
N VAL A 208 14.03 -16.11 -1.72
CA VAL A 208 13.46 -14.78 -2.00
C VAL A 208 14.43 -13.68 -1.54
N VAL A 209 15.00 -13.82 -0.34
CA VAL A 209 16.05 -12.89 0.14
C VAL A 209 17.24 -12.88 -0.83
N ALA A 210 17.70 -14.06 -1.26
CA ALA A 210 18.81 -14.18 -2.20
C ALA A 210 18.50 -13.58 -3.58
N GLN A 211 17.25 -13.66 -4.05
CA GLN A 211 16.80 -13.01 -5.28
C GLN A 211 16.82 -11.49 -5.13
N ILE A 212 16.28 -10.95 -4.03
CA ILE A 212 16.26 -9.51 -3.73
C ILE A 212 17.68 -8.94 -3.63
N CYS A 213 18.59 -9.62 -2.91
CA CYS A 213 19.98 -9.13 -2.76
C CYS A 213 20.81 -9.18 -4.04
N LYS A 214 20.33 -9.86 -5.10
CA LYS A 214 20.97 -9.94 -6.41
C LYS A 214 20.37 -8.97 -7.44
N ALA A 215 19.31 -8.24 -7.05
CA ALA A 215 18.56 -7.37 -7.95
C ALA A 215 19.25 -6.04 -8.27
#